data_AF-A0A0M2SLQ0-F1
#
_entry.id   AF-A0A0M2SLQ0-F1
#
_cell.length_a   1.000
_cell.length_b   1.000
_cell.length_c   1.000
_cell.angle_alpha   90.00
_cell.angle_beta   90.00
_cell.angle_gamma   90.00
#
_symmetry.space_group_name_H-M   'P 1'
#
loop_
_entity.id
_entity.type
_entity.pdbx_description
1 polymer ?
#
loop_
_entity_poly.entity_id
_entity_poly.type
_entity_poly.pdbx_seq_one_letter_code
_entity_poly.pdbx_strand_id
1 'polypeptide(L)'
;MSIEEMYDCLIENAKNPDRTIYNRFRDEIREHIKRTIISDAPEDSGALLPLNYRERMDYIDARPCRYHSIIQLKNIYDEFNKRSASYRSRR
;
A
#
# COMPACT_ATOMS: atom_id res chain seq x y z
N MET A 1 8.32 -6.45 -11.89
CA MET A 1 7.55 -5.19 -11.93
C MET A 1 7.66 -4.55 -10.57
N SER A 2 7.98 -3.26 -10.54
CA SER A 2 7.90 -2.41 -9.36
C SER A 2 6.45 -2.10 -9.01
N ILE A 3 6.23 -1.52 -7.83
CA ILE A 3 4.92 -1.04 -7.37
C ILE A 3 4.33 -0.01 -8.34
N GLU A 4 5.15 0.91 -8.88
CA GLU A 4 4.68 1.91 -9.85
C GLU A 4 4.28 1.26 -11.18
N GLU A 5 5.10 0.35 -11.72
CA GLU A 5 4.77 -0.36 -12.97
C GLU A 5 3.49 -1.20 -12.84
N MET A 6 3.26 -1.83 -11.68
CA MET A 6 2.03 -2.57 -11.43
C MET A 6 0.82 -1.63 -11.31
N TYR A 7 0.98 -0.48 -10.67
CA TYR A 7 -0.06 0.53 -10.56
C TYR A 7 -0.49 1.05 -11.94
N ASP A 8 0.47 1.48 -12.76
CA ASP A 8 0.21 2.00 -14.11
C ASP A 8 -0.53 0.96 -14.96
N CYS A 9 -0.04 -0.30 -14.96
CA CYS A 9 -0.68 -1.41 -15.66
C CYS A 9 -2.15 -1.63 -15.21
N LEU A 10 -2.42 -1.57 -13.91
CA LEU A 10 -3.77 -1.74 -13.35
C LEU A 10 -4.71 -0.58 -13.69
N ILE A 11 -4.19 0.64 -13.77
CA ILE A 11 -4.98 1.83 -14.11
C ILE A 11 -5.31 1.87 -15.60
N GLU A 12 -4.34 1.58 -16.47
CA GLU A 12 -4.56 1.47 -17.92
C GLU A 12 -5.63 0.41 -18.24
N ASN A 13 -5.68 -0.66 -17.45
CA ASN A 13 -6.63 -1.76 -17.60
C ASN A 13 -7.79 -1.68 -16.59
N ALA A 14 -8.12 -0.52 -16.02
CA ALA A 14 -9.07 -0.38 -14.90
C ALA A 14 -10.48 -0.94 -15.14
N LYS A 15 -10.91 -1.10 -16.41
CA LYS A 15 -12.20 -1.74 -16.76
C LYS A 15 -12.18 -3.26 -16.54
N ASN A 16 -11.02 -3.89 -16.70
CA ASN A 16 -10.81 -5.32 -16.49
C ASN A 16 -9.36 -5.56 -16.01
N PRO A 17 -9.02 -5.16 -14.77
CA PRO A 17 -7.65 -5.23 -14.29
C PRO A 17 -7.22 -6.68 -14.06
N ASP A 18 -5.97 -6.98 -14.38
CA ASP A 18 -5.40 -8.30 -14.16
C ASP A 18 -5.35 -8.62 -12.66
N ARG A 19 -6.04 -9.68 -12.26
CA ARG A 19 -6.16 -10.09 -10.85
C ARG A 19 -4.83 -10.56 -10.27
N THR A 20 -3.96 -11.16 -11.08
CA THR A 20 -2.63 -11.61 -10.66
C THR A 20 -1.75 -10.41 -10.35
N ILE A 21 -1.75 -9.41 -11.24
CA ILE A 21 -1.03 -8.15 -11.04
C ILE A 21 -1.57 -7.42 -9.81
N TYR A 22 -2.90 -7.36 -9.66
CA TYR A 22 -3.55 -6.73 -8.51
C TYR A 22 -3.15 -7.39 -7.18
N ASN A 23 -3.20 -8.72 -7.11
CA ASN A 23 -2.83 -9.45 -5.90
C ASN A 23 -1.36 -9.22 -5.55
N ARG A 24 -0.47 -9.28 -6.55
CA ARG A 24 0.96 -9.02 -6.35
C ARG A 24 1.20 -7.58 -5.87
N PHE A 25 0.54 -6.60 -6.48
CA PHE A 25 0.61 -5.19 -6.08
C PHE A 25 0.19 -5.01 -4.61
N ARG A 26 -0.95 -5.59 -4.23
CA ARG A 26 -1.44 -5.56 -2.84
C ARG A 26 -0.45 -6.20 -1.87
N ASP A 27 0.04 -7.39 -2.20
CA ASP A 27 0.89 -8.17 -1.31
C ASP A 27 2.29 -7.54 -1.15
N GLU A 28 2.85 -6.98 -2.22
CA GLU A 28 4.11 -6.22 -2.15
C GLU A 28 3.99 -4.97 -1.27
N ILE A 29 2.86 -4.24 -1.34
CA ILE A 29 2.61 -3.10 -0.45
C ILE A 29 2.49 -3.55 1.01
N ARG A 30 1.73 -4.62 1.31
CA ARG A 30 1.56 -5.13 2.68
C ARG A 30 2.90 -5.58 3.27
N GLU A 31 3.70 -6.27 2.47
CA GLU A 31 5.01 -6.77 2.90
C GLU A 31 6.01 -5.63 3.09
N HIS A 32 6.02 -4.61 2.22
CA HIS A 32 6.83 -3.41 2.38
C HIS A 32 6.54 -2.68 3.69
N ILE A 33 5.25 -2.47 3.99
CA ILE A 33 4.81 -1.84 5.25
C ILE A 33 5.28 -2.65 6.45
N LYS A 34 5.02 -3.97 6.44
CA LYS A 34 5.40 -4.88 7.53
C LYS A 34 6.90 -4.87 7.79
N ARG A 35 7.73 -5.04 6.75
CA ARG A 35 9.19 -5.06 6.87
C ARG A 35 9.73 -3.74 7.40
N THR A 36 9.22 -2.63 6.87
CA THR A 36 9.66 -1.30 7.29
C THR A 36 9.29 -1.02 8.75
N ILE A 37 8.11 -1.42 9.21
CA ILE A 37 7.73 -1.29 10.63
C ILE A 37 8.66 -2.11 11.53
N ILE A 38 8.91 -3.38 11.18
CA ILE A 38 9.81 -4.26 11.96
C ILE A 38 11.23 -3.67 12.03
N SER A 39 11.70 -3.08 10.93
CA SER A 39 13.03 -2.47 10.85
C SER A 39 13.13 -1.18 11.64
N ASP A 40 12.22 -0.24 11.43
CA ASP A 40 12.42 1.15 11.83
C ASP A 40 11.69 1.51 13.12
N ALA A 41 10.54 0.88 13.38
CA ALA A 41 9.68 1.18 14.51
C ALA A 41 9.12 -0.10 15.16
N PRO A 42 9.98 -1.04 15.60
CA PRO A 42 9.53 -2.30 16.19
C PRO A 42 8.70 -2.11 17.48
N GLU A 43 8.95 -1.01 18.21
CA GLU A 43 8.28 -0.68 19.48
C GLU A 43 7.13 0.32 19.34
N ASP A 44 6.99 0.97 18.18
CA ASP A 44 5.95 1.97 17.92
C ASP A 44 5.44 1.87 16.47
N SER A 45 4.82 0.72 16.17
CA SER A 45 4.26 0.46 14.85
C SER A 45 3.20 1.49 14.43
N GLY A 46 2.53 2.13 15.40
CA GLY A 46 1.48 3.10 15.16
C GLY A 46 1.97 4.39 14.50
N ALA A 47 3.20 4.81 14.80
CA ALA A 47 3.78 6.06 14.26
C ALA A 47 3.92 6.06 12.73
N LEU A 48 4.14 4.89 12.13
CA LEU A 48 4.38 4.74 10.70
C LEU A 48 3.12 4.40 9.90
N LEU A 49 2.09 3.85 10.54
CA LEU A 49 0.90 3.40 9.82
C LEU A 49 0.16 4.57 9.16
N PRO A 50 -0.35 4.37 7.93
CA PRO A 50 -1.23 5.33 7.27
C PRO A 50 -2.50 5.60 8.07
N LEU A 51 -3.12 6.75 7.84
CA LEU A 51 -4.38 7.10 8.48
C LEU A 51 -5.49 6.11 8.09
N ASN A 52 -6.24 5.65 9.09
CA ASN A 52 -7.33 4.66 8.95
C ASN A 52 -6.89 3.42 8.16
N TYR A 53 -5.64 2.99 8.36
CA TYR A 53 -5.04 1.90 7.59
C TYR A 53 -5.91 0.63 7.61
N ARG A 54 -6.43 0.27 8.78
CA ARG A 54 -7.28 -0.91 8.95
C ARG A 54 -8.56 -0.79 8.14
N GLU A 55 -9.32 0.29 8.31
CA GLU A 55 -10.59 0.50 7.61
C GLU A 55 -10.40 0.55 6.09
N ARG A 56 -9.31 1.16 5.63
CA ARG A 56 -8.97 1.23 4.20
C ARG A 56 -8.60 -0.14 3.65
N MET A 57 -7.80 -0.93 4.37
CA MET A 57 -7.47 -2.30 3.98
C MET A 57 -8.70 -3.21 3.97
N ASP A 58 -9.58 -3.11 4.98
CA ASP A 58 -10.85 -3.86 5.03
C ASP A 58 -11.74 -3.53 3.82
N TYR A 59 -11.82 -2.25 3.44
CA TYR A 59 -12.52 -1.81 2.23
C TYR A 59 -11.92 -2.41 0.95
N ILE A 60 -10.60 -2.39 0.83
CA ILE A 60 -9.85 -2.91 -0.33
C ILE A 60 -10.09 -4.42 -0.46
N ASP A 61 -9.96 -5.16 0.64
CA ASP A 61 -10.10 -6.62 0.66
C ASP A 61 -11.55 -7.04 0.36
N ALA A 62 -12.56 -6.25 0.76
CA ALA A 62 -13.95 -6.47 0.39
C ALA A 62 -14.28 -6.21 -1.09
N ARG A 63 -13.44 -5.43 -1.80
CA ARG A 63 -13.69 -4.97 -3.17
C ARG A 63 -12.44 -5.09 -4.05
N PRO A 64 -11.88 -6.29 -4.23
CA PRO A 64 -10.65 -6.46 -5.00
C PRO A 64 -10.84 -6.04 -6.45
N CYS A 65 -9.76 -5.61 -7.12
CA CYS A 65 -9.75 -5.28 -8.55
C CYS A 65 -10.73 -4.15 -8.96
N ARG A 66 -11.32 -3.41 -8.02
CA ARG A 66 -12.07 -2.20 -8.33
C ARG A 66 -11.12 -1.02 -8.47
N TYR A 67 -11.40 -0.11 -9.41
CA TYR A 67 -10.62 1.12 -9.63
C TYR A 67 -10.32 1.85 -8.31
N HIS A 68 -11.34 2.07 -7.48
CA HIS A 68 -11.16 2.76 -6.20
C HIS A 68 -10.22 2.00 -5.24
N SER A 69 -10.26 0.66 -5.24
CA SER A 69 -9.35 -0.15 -4.42
C SER A 69 -7.90 -0.08 -4.90
N ILE A 70 -7.67 0.00 -6.22
CA ILE A 70 -6.34 0.19 -6.82
C ILE A 70 -5.76 1.55 -6.39
N ILE A 71 -6.56 2.62 -6.52
CA ILE A 71 -6.18 3.96 -6.08
C ILE A 71 -5.91 4.01 -4.57
N GLN A 72 -6.77 3.40 -3.76
CA GLN A 72 -6.61 3.39 -2.30
C GLN A 72 -5.33 2.66 -1.87
N LEU A 73 -4.99 1.54 -2.51
CA LEU A 73 -3.73 0.84 -2.26
C LEU A 73 -2.51 1.72 -2.57
N LYS A 74 -2.51 2.41 -3.72
CA LYS A 74 -1.41 3.33 -4.07
C LYS A 74 -1.29 4.47 -3.05
N ASN A 75 -2.41 5.07 -2.66
CA ASN A 75 -2.43 6.13 -1.66
C ASN A 75 -1.91 5.66 -0.30
N ILE A 76 -2.21 4.42 0.11
CA ILE A 76 -1.66 3.80 1.34
C ILE A 76 -0.14 3.72 1.24
N TYR A 77 0.38 3.22 0.12
CA TYR A 77 1.82 3.08 -0.12
C TYR A 77 2.54 4.44 -0.08
N ASP A 78 2.00 5.44 -0.77
CA ASP A 78 2.62 6.77 -0.84
C ASP A 78 2.57 7.50 0.50
N GLU A 79 1.46 7.40 1.23
CA GLU A 79 1.34 7.96 2.57
C GLU A 79 2.34 7.30 3.53
N PHE A 80 2.44 5.97 3.49
CA PHE A 80 3.37 5.21 4.31
C PHE A 80 4.82 5.64 4.05
N ASN A 81 5.24 5.73 2.79
CA ASN A 81 6.60 6.13 2.43
C ASN A 81 6.93 7.54 2.93
N LYS A 82 5.99 8.48 2.82
CA LYS A 82 6.17 9.84 3.36
C LYS A 82 6.32 9.84 4.88
N ARG A 83 5.48 9.07 5.58
CA ARG A 83 5.55 8.92 7.05
C ARG A 83 6.86 8.27 7.49
N SER A 84 7.25 7.17 6.85
CA SER A 84 8.51 6.47 7.11
C SER A 84 9.72 7.39 6.91
N ALA A 85 9.77 8.13 5.80
CA ALA A 85 10.83 9.10 5.56
C ALA A 85 10.87 10.20 6.65
N SER A 86 9.72 10.77 7.02
CA SER A 86 9.64 11.77 8.08
C SER A 86 9.98 11.23 9.47
N TYR A 87 9.72 9.95 9.74
CA TYR A 87 10.07 9.31 11.00
C TYR A 87 11.58 9.12 11.10
N ARG A 88 12.20 8.59 10.04
CA ARG A 88 13.65 8.41 9.92
C ARG A 88 14.41 9.74 10.05
N SER A 89 13.86 10.85 9.54
CA SER A 89 14.52 12.16 9.62
C SER A 89 14.45 12.81 11.01
N ARG A 90 13.60 12.29 11.91
CA ARG A 90 13.40 12.82 13.27
C ARG A 90 14.13 11.99 14.34
N ARG A 91 14.75 10.88 13.95
CA ARG A 91 15.64 10.06 14.75
C ARG A 91 17.08 10.31 14.33
#